data_AF-A0A6H5K5U9-F1
#
_entry.id   AF-A0A6H5K5U9-F1
#
_cell.length_a   1.000
_cell.length_b   1.000
_cell.length_c   1.000
_cell.angle_alpha   90.00
_cell.angle_beta   90.00
_cell.angle_gamma   90.00
#
_symmetry.space_group_name_H-M   'P 1'
#
loop_
_entity.id
_entity.type
_entity.pdbx_description
1 polymer ?
#
loop_
_entity_poly.entity_id
_entity_poly.type
_entity_poly.pdbx_seq_one_letter_code
_entity_poly.pdbx_strand_id
1 'polypeptide(L)' 'MKATRRKESSFQRLWQICADAGDIFLGKYEGWYDEREEKYVTDSDAELADFKDAFGSPLKRMSEASYFFKMGK' A
#
# COMPACT_ATOMS: atom_id res chain seq x y z
N MET A 1 -11.26 16.31 15.77
CA MET A 1 -9.96 15.77 16.20
C MET A 1 -8.84 16.66 15.67
N LYS A 2 -8.11 17.40 16.52
CA LYS A 2 -6.92 18.15 16.09
C LYS A 2 -5.71 17.23 16.28
N ALA A 3 -5.20 16.67 15.18
CA ALA A 3 -3.87 16.08 15.18
C ALA A 3 -2.90 17.14 15.74
N THR A 4 -2.19 16.79 16.80
CA THR A 4 -1.36 17.75 17.54
C THR A 4 -0.15 18.08 16.66
N ARG A 5 -0.06 19.33 16.19
CA ARG A 5 0.92 19.88 15.22
C ARG A 5 2.39 19.43 15.37
N ARG A 6 2.79 18.98 16.57
CA ARG A 6 4.13 18.45 16.92
C ARG A 6 4.40 17.02 16.40
N LYS A 7 3.37 16.16 16.33
CA LYS A 7 3.56 14.78 15.84
C LYS A 7 3.79 14.77 14.33
N GLU A 8 2.98 15.56 13.62
CA GLU A 8 3.06 15.73 12.17
C GLU A 8 4.43 16.22 11.71
N SER A 9 5.03 17.17 12.43
CA SER A 9 6.39 17.65 12.14
C SER A 9 7.47 16.58 12.31
N SER A 10 7.31 15.65 13.26
CA SER A 10 8.29 14.57 13.48
C SER A 10 8.24 13.52 12.36
N PHE A 11 7.05 13.18 11.87
CA PHE A 11 6.89 12.25 10.75
C PHE A 11 7.42 12.84 9.43
N GLN A 12 7.13 14.11 9.17
CA GLN A 12 7.69 14.82 8.01
C GLN A 12 9.22 14.85 8.04
N ARG A 13 9.80 15.08 9.23
CA ARG A 13 11.26 15.06 9.41
C ARG A 13 11.85 13.67 9.15
N LEU A 14 11.22 12.61 9.65
CA LEU A 14 11.66 11.24 9.39
C LEU A 14 11.59 10.90 7.90
N TRP A 15 10.48 11.26 7.26
CA TRP A 15 10.31 11.11 5.82
C TRP A 15 11.43 11.78 5.04
N GLN A 16 11.76 13.04 5.36
CA GLN A 16 12.81 13.78 4.68
C GLN A 16 14.18 13.10 4.85
N ILE A 17 14.50 12.63 6.06
CA ILE A 17 15.76 11.90 6.31
C ILE A 17 15.86 10.66 5.41
N CYS A 18 14.80 9.86 5.33
CA CYS A 18 14.76 8.68 4.47
C CYS A 18 14.80 9.03 2.98
N ALA A 19 14.12 10.11 2.56
CA ALA A 19 14.16 10.59 1.18
C ALA A 19 15.57 11.06 0.78
N ASP A 20 16.23 11.83 1.64
CA ASP A 20 17.59 12.35 1.42
C ASP A 20 18.64 11.24 1.38
N ALA A 21 18.45 10.17 2.18
CA ALA A 21 19.28 8.97 2.15
C ALA A 21 19.04 8.11 0.89
N GLY A 22 18.00 8.39 0.11
CA GLY A 22 17.61 7.59 -1.05
C GLY A 22 16.92 6.28 -0.69
N ASP A 23 16.41 6.15 0.54
CA ASP A 23 15.69 4.98 1.05
C ASP A 23 14.24 4.93 0.57
N ILE A 24 13.71 6.02 0.03
CA ILE A 24 12.36 6.09 -0.51
C ILE A 24 12.42 6.12 -2.04
N PHE A 25 11.61 5.30 -2.70
CA PHE A 25 11.45 5.34 -4.15
C PHE A 25 9.99 5.19 -4.56
N LEU A 26 9.65 5.76 -5.72
CA LEU A 26 8.34 5.59 -6.33
C LEU A 26 8.32 4.27 -7.11
N GLY A 27 7.40 3.39 -6.75
CA GLY A 27 7.13 2.14 -7.44
C GLY A 27 5.66 2.03 -7.83
N LYS A 28 5.27 0.84 -8.31
CA LYS A 28 3.88 0.47 -8.49
C LYS A 28 3.54 -0.63 -7.50
N TYR A 29 2.48 -0.42 -6.74
CA TYR A 29 1.87 -1.49 -5.96
C TYR A 29 0.82 -2.16 -6.84
N GLU A 30 0.99 -3.46 -7.08
CA GLU A 30 0.10 -4.25 -7.93
C GLU A 30 -0.44 -5.44 -7.16
N GLY A 31 -1.74 -5.69 -7.27
CA GLY A 31 -2.40 -6.77 -6.52
C GLY A 31 -3.82 -7.05 -7.00
N TRP A 32 -4.42 -8.09 -6.44
CA TRP A 32 -5.85 -8.34 -6.56
C TRP A 32 -6.61 -7.39 -5.64
N TYR A 33 -7.72 -6.85 -6.13
CA TYR A 33 -8.50 -5.83 -5.44
C TYR A 33 -9.95 -6.24 -5.41
N ASP A 34 -10.50 -6.28 -4.20
CA ASP A 34 -11.93 -6.41 -3.94
C ASP A 34 -12.53 -5.00 -3.94
N GLU A 35 -13.28 -4.70 -4.99
CA GLU A 35 -13.86 -3.38 -5.22
C GLU A 35 -15.00 -3.06 -4.25
N ARG A 36 -15.63 -4.09 -3.69
CA ARG A 36 -16.75 -3.93 -2.77
C ARG A 36 -16.24 -3.59 -1.37
N GLU A 37 -15.16 -4.23 -0.94
CA GLU A 37 -14.53 -4.01 0.36
C GLU A 37 -13.37 -2.99 0.30
N GLU A 38 -13.12 -2.43 -0.88
CA GLU A 38 -12.06 -1.46 -1.18
C GLU A 38 -10.66 -1.88 -0.70
N LYS A 39 -10.34 -3.17 -0.81
CA LYS A 39 -9.12 -3.75 -0.23
C LYS A 39 -8.32 -4.58 -1.22
N TYR A 40 -7.00 -4.57 -1.03
CA TYR A 40 -6.11 -5.50 -1.70
C TYR A 40 -6.13 -6.88 -1.03
N VAL A 41 -6.03 -7.91 -1.85
CA VAL A 41 -5.98 -9.33 -1.49
C VAL A 41 -4.63 -9.88 -1.96
N THR A 42 -3.99 -10.72 -1.13
CA THR A 42 -2.73 -11.35 -1.51
C THR A 42 -2.94 -12.32 -2.68
N ASP A 43 -1.90 -12.57 -3.47
CA ASP A 43 -2.00 -13.53 -4.59
C ASP A 43 -2.43 -14.93 -4.10
N SER A 44 -1.90 -15.38 -2.96
CA SER A 44 -2.26 -16.68 -2.37
C SER A 44 -3.72 -16.74 -1.91
N ASP A 45 -4.23 -15.68 -1.27
CA ASP A 45 -5.64 -15.62 -0.85
C ASP A 45 -6.58 -15.54 -2.06
N ALA A 46 -6.18 -14.81 -3.10
CA ALA A 46 -6.95 -14.72 -4.34
C ALA A 46 -7.01 -16.06 -5.08
N GLU A 47 -5.90 -16.82 -5.14
CA GLU A 47 -5.87 -18.17 -5.69
C GLU A 47 -6.78 -19.14 -4.90
N LEU A 48 -6.74 -19.07 -3.57
CA LEU A 48 -7.60 -19.89 -2.70
C LEU A 48 -9.09 -19.56 -2.88
N ALA A 49 -9.41 -18.32 -3.24
CA ALA A 49 -10.77 -17.85 -3.48
C ALA A 49 -11.22 -17.95 -4.96
N ASP A 50 -10.46 -18.63 -5.83
CA ASP A 50 -10.74 -18.71 -7.28
C ASP A 50 -10.94 -17.31 -7.91
N PHE A 51 -10.13 -16.35 -7.45
CA PHE A 51 -10.14 -14.94 -7.85
C PHE A 51 -11.50 -14.25 -7.68
N LYS A 52 -12.27 -14.65 -6.66
CA LYS A 52 -13.57 -14.06 -6.34
C LYS A 52 -13.64 -13.53 -4.91
N ASP A 53 -14.50 -12.54 -4.69
CA ASP A 53 -14.86 -12.05 -3.37
C ASP A 53 -15.79 -13.05 -2.64
N ALA A 54 -16.15 -12.73 -1.40
CA ALA A 54 -17.04 -13.55 -0.58
C ALA A 54 -18.48 -13.69 -1.14
N PHE A 55 -18.84 -12.89 -2.14
CA PHE A 55 -20.15 -12.85 -2.80
C PHE A 55 -20.10 -13.45 -4.23
N GLY A 56 -18.93 -13.93 -4.67
CA GLY A 56 -18.72 -14.52 -5.99
C GLY A 56 -18.35 -13.52 -7.10
N SER A 57 -18.19 -12.23 -6.79
CA SER A 57 -17.74 -11.23 -7.76
C SER A 57 -16.25 -11.39 -8.05
N PRO A 58 -15.80 -11.26 -9.31
CA PRO A 58 -14.39 -11.40 -9.63
C PRO A 58 -13.54 -10.26 -9.03
N LEU A 59 -12.39 -10.61 -8.47
CA LEU A 59 -11.38 -9.65 -8.04
C LEU A 59 -10.76 -8.96 -9.26
N LYS A 60 -10.40 -7.68 -9.12
CA LYS A 60 -9.75 -6.90 -10.18
C LYS A 60 -8.25 -6.83 -9.97
N ARG A 61 -7.47 -6.88 -11.05
CA ARG A 61 -6.04 -6.55 -10.96
C ARG A 61 -5.88 -5.04 -11.01
N MET A 62 -5.32 -4.45 -9.95
CA MET A 62 -5.13 -3.01 -9.81
C MET A 62 -3.65 -2.68 -9.65
N SER A 63 -3.26 -1.48 -10.11
CA SER A 63 -1.89 -0.96 -10.12
C SER A 63 -1.90 0.50 -9.75
N GLU A 64 -1.25 0.87 -8.64
CA GLU A 64 -1.21 2.24 -8.13
C GLU A 64 0.23 2.70 -7.88
N ALA A 65 0.52 3.95 -8.20
CA ALA A 65 1.82 4.55 -7.88
C ALA A 65 1.93 4.75 -6.37
N SER A 66 2.96 4.15 -5.76
CA SER A 66 3.16 4.16 -4.31
C SER A 66 4.62 4.37 -3.96
N TYR A 67 4.87 5.04 -2.83
CA TYR A 67 6.21 5.18 -2.29
C TYR A 67 6.57 3.96 -1.44
N PHE A 68 7.74 3.38 -1.69
CA PHE A 68 8.26 2.23 -0.97
C PHE A 68 9.56 2.59 -0.27
N PHE A 69 9.80 1.93 0.86
CA PHE A 69 11.09 1.94 1.53
C PHE A 69 11.98 0.83 0.97
N LYS A 70 13.24 1.15 0.70
CA LYS A 70 14.27 0.15 0.38
C LYS A 70 14.58 -0.63 1.64
N MET A 71 14.05 -1.83 1.72
CA MET A 71 14.40 -2.78 2.77
C MET A 71 15.69 -3.52 2.32
N GLY A 72 16.83 -2.86 2.49
CA GLY A 72 18.17 -3.37 2.17
C GLY A 72 19.16 -3.07 3.29
N LYS A 73 20.32 -3.73 3.28
CA LYS A 73 21.47 -3.37 4.13
C LYS A 73 22.23 -2.19 3.56
#